data_AF-A0A4Q2RLR4-F1
#
_entry.id   AF-A0A4Q2RLR4-F1
#
_cell.length_a   1.000
_cell.length_b   1.000
_cell.length_c   1.000
_cell.angle_alpha   90.00
_cell.angle_beta   90.00
_cell.angle_gamma   90.00
#
_symmetry.space_group_name_H-M   'P 1'
#
loop_
_entity.id
_entity.type
_entity.pdbx_description
1 polymer ?
#
loop_
_entity_poly.entity_id
_entity_poly.type
_entity_poly.pdbx_seq_one_letter_code
_entity_poly.pdbx_strand_id
1 'polypeptide(L)'
;MMGVSHDGPHGDLLRRLVDQLPGMVAYWDPDLRLVLANAAYCTFVGRPAEGLHGQHFSAVLGEEVYRANLPHLQGALSGEPQVFERTLSDGLGVTRHAEVSYGPDVVDGQVEGIFALITDVTPRVEAQRDLDEAQELAGLASWTFRPAEET
;
A
#
# COMPACT_ATOMS: atom_id res chain seq x y z
N MET A 1 14.60 13.72 32.26
CA MET A 1 15.97 13.74 31.69
C MET A 1 16.08 12.51 30.82
N MET A 2 16.25 12.53 29.49
CA MET A 2 16.30 13.55 28.45
C MET A 2 15.26 13.17 27.38
N GLY A 3 14.56 14.15 26.80
CA GLY A 3 13.80 13.93 25.58
C GLY A 3 14.79 13.79 24.43
N VAL A 4 14.76 12.66 23.73
CA VAL A 4 15.61 12.43 22.56
C VAL A 4 14.98 13.18 21.39
N SER A 5 15.46 14.40 21.15
CA SER A 5 15.15 15.17 19.93
C SER A 5 15.54 14.34 18.71
N HIS A 6 14.56 13.91 17.92
CA HIS A 6 14.77 13.16 16.67
C HIS A 6 15.11 14.07 15.46
N ASP A 7 15.25 15.38 15.65
CA ASP A 7 15.61 16.32 14.59
C ASP A 7 17.13 16.40 14.37
N GLY A 8 17.68 15.34 13.79
CA GLY A 8 18.98 15.37 13.11
C GLY A 8 18.82 15.54 11.59
N PRO A 9 19.86 15.99 10.86
CA PRO A 9 19.80 16.22 9.39
C PRO A 9 19.41 14.98 8.57
N HIS A 10 19.44 13.80 9.18
CA HIS A 10 19.05 12.53 8.57
C HIS A 10 17.54 12.27 8.63
N GLY A 11 16.82 12.79 9.63
CA GLY A 11 15.36 12.66 9.73
C GLY A 11 14.65 13.39 8.58
N ASP A 12 15.11 14.61 8.28
CA ASP A 12 14.61 15.43 7.17
C ASP A 12 14.93 14.82 5.79
N LEU A 13 16.05 14.10 5.66
CA LEU A 13 16.37 13.40 4.43
C LEU A 13 15.48 12.18 4.23
N LEU A 14 15.33 11.33 5.26
CA LEU A 14 14.49 10.14 5.20
C LEU A 14 13.04 10.51 4.85
N ARG A 15 12.50 11.54 5.49
CA ARG A 15 11.14 12.02 5.20
C ARG A 15 10.98 12.50 3.75
N ARG A 16 11.94 13.29 3.26
CA ARG A 16 11.94 13.71 1.84
C ARG A 16 12.07 12.54 0.88
N LEU A 17 12.84 11.50 1.21
CA LEU A 17 12.99 10.33 0.35
C LEU A 17 11.68 9.53 0.26
N VAL A 18 11.02 9.25 1.38
CA VAL A 18 9.74 8.51 1.38
C VAL A 18 8.59 9.32 0.76
N ASP A 19 8.66 10.66 0.80
CA ASP A 19 7.70 11.53 0.11
C ASP A 19 7.84 11.50 -1.41
N GLN A 20 8.99 11.07 -1.96
CA GLN A 20 9.18 10.88 -3.40
C GLN A 20 8.73 9.50 -3.89
N LEU A 21 8.41 8.55 -2.99
CA LEU A 21 8.00 7.21 -3.39
C LEU A 21 6.59 7.23 -3.98
N PRO A 22 6.33 6.49 -5.07
CA PRO A 22 4.98 6.29 -5.55
C PRO A 22 4.19 5.44 -4.55
N GLY A 23 2.98 5.90 -4.21
CA GLY A 23 2.11 5.21 -3.26
C GLY A 23 2.18 5.77 -1.83
N MET A 24 1.41 5.14 -0.95
CA MET A 24 1.34 5.53 0.46
C MET A 24 2.30 4.67 1.27
N VAL A 25 3.10 5.34 2.11
CA VAL A 25 4.10 4.69 2.95
C VAL A 25 3.86 5.07 4.39
N ALA A 26 3.87 4.09 5.28
CA ALA A 26 3.83 4.29 6.72
C ALA A 26 4.73 3.29 7.47
N TYR A 27 5.20 3.68 8.64
CA TYR A 27 5.88 2.79 9.59
C TYR A 27 5.11 2.78 10.90
N TRP A 28 4.87 1.58 11.41
CA TRP A 28 4.22 1.33 12.69
C TRP A 28 5.19 0.62 13.63
N ASP A 29 5.28 1.08 14.87
CA ASP A 29 6.04 0.36 15.91
C ASP A 29 5.33 -0.95 16.32
N PRO A 30 5.89 -1.78 17.22
CA PRO A 30 5.31 -3.06 17.61
C PRO A 30 3.96 -2.91 18.34
N ASP A 31 3.71 -1.74 18.93
CA ASP A 31 2.46 -1.38 19.59
C ASP A 31 1.44 -0.76 18.61
N LEU A 32 1.70 -0.84 17.30
CA LEU A 32 0.88 -0.29 16.23
C LEU A 32 0.65 1.20 16.35
N ARG A 33 1.65 1.95 16.82
CA ARG A 33 1.66 3.41 16.81
C ARG A 33 2.43 3.93 15.60
N LEU A 34 1.86 4.95 14.96
CA LEU A 34 2.45 5.51 13.76
C LEU A 34 3.75 6.26 14.08
N VAL A 35 4.87 5.84 13.52
CA VAL A 35 6.17 6.54 13.66
C VAL A 35 6.43 7.44 12.46
N LEU A 36 6.07 6.99 11.26
CA LEU A 36 6.30 7.74 10.04
C LEU A 36 5.14 7.52 9.06
N ALA A 37 4.79 8.56 8.32
CA ALA A 37 3.90 8.50 7.18
C ALA A 37 4.39 9.50 6.11
N ASN A 38 4.36 9.10 4.84
CA ASN A 38 4.65 10.02 3.74
C ASN A 38 3.45 10.95 3.45
N ALA A 39 3.69 11.96 2.62
CA ALA A 39 2.68 12.94 2.24
C ALA A 39 1.42 12.29 1.63
N ALA A 40 1.58 11.27 0.78
CA ALA A 40 0.47 10.56 0.16
C ALA A 40 -0.43 9.87 1.19
N TYR A 41 0.16 9.20 2.20
CA TYR A 41 -0.58 8.60 3.30
C TYR A 41 -1.36 9.64 4.11
N CYS A 42 -0.72 10.78 4.42
CA CYS A 42 -1.36 11.87 5.16
C CYS A 42 -2.55 12.48 4.39
N THR A 43 -2.42 12.65 3.07
CA THR A 43 -3.50 13.10 2.19
C THR A 43 -4.67 12.12 2.21
N PHE A 44 -4.41 10.81 2.16
CA PHE A 44 -5.46 9.79 2.21
C PHE A 44 -6.20 9.78 3.54
N VAL A 45 -5.49 9.87 4.67
CA VAL A 45 -6.10 9.96 6.00
C VAL A 45 -6.79 11.33 6.24
N GLY A 46 -6.44 12.35 5.45
CA GLY A 46 -7.00 13.70 5.58
C GLY A 46 -6.48 14.45 6.82
N ARG A 47 -5.31 14.06 7.35
CA ARG A 47 -4.72 14.62 8.58
C ARG A 47 -3.22 14.87 8.40
N PRO A 48 -2.66 15.95 8.97
CA PRO A 48 -1.23 16.23 8.90
C PRO A 48 -0.42 15.24 9.76
N ALA A 49 0.80 14.94 9.33
CA ALA A 49 1.67 13.95 9.98
C ALA A 49 1.94 14.24 11.46
N GLU A 50 2.09 15.53 11.83
CA GLU A 50 2.33 15.96 13.21
C GLU A 50 1.15 15.58 14.11
N GLY A 51 -0.05 15.59 13.54
CA GLY A 51 -1.28 15.18 14.19
C GLY A 51 -1.58 13.69 14.07
N LEU A 52 -0.67 12.87 13.54
CA LEU A 52 -0.83 11.41 13.40
C LEU A 52 0.24 10.62 14.18
N HIS A 53 1.45 11.18 14.33
CA HIS A 53 2.55 10.53 15.02
C HIS A 53 2.16 10.05 16.44
N GLY A 54 2.54 8.81 16.77
CA GLY A 54 2.30 8.14 18.04
C GLY A 54 0.87 7.63 18.26
N GLN A 55 -0.06 7.88 17.33
CA GLN A 55 -1.42 7.37 17.42
C GLN A 55 -1.51 5.91 16.99
N HIS A 56 -2.33 5.17 17.73
CA HIS A 56 -2.62 3.78 17.44
C HIS A 56 -3.36 3.63 16.10
N PHE A 57 -3.11 2.55 15.38
CA PHE A 57 -3.71 2.22 14.09
C PHE A 57 -5.23 2.45 14.04
N SER A 58 -5.97 1.98 15.04
CA SER A 58 -7.44 2.17 15.10
C SER A 58 -7.88 3.62 15.31
N ALA A 59 -7.05 4.47 15.88
CA ALA A 59 -7.33 5.91 16.01
C ALA A 59 -7.02 6.67 14.71
N VAL A 60 -6.12 6.14 13.87
CA VAL A 60 -5.75 6.72 12.58
C VAL A 60 -6.75 6.32 11.50
N LEU A 61 -7.04 5.04 11.37
CA LEU A 61 -7.85 4.46 10.27
C LEU A 61 -9.25 4.00 10.69
N GLY A 62 -9.57 4.07 11.98
CA GLY A 62 -10.83 3.60 12.53
C GLY A 62 -10.81 2.12 12.93
N GLU A 63 -11.77 1.76 13.78
CA GLU A 63 -11.86 0.43 14.38
C GLU A 63 -12.22 -0.67 13.37
N GLU A 64 -13.05 -0.36 12.37
CA GLU A 64 -13.44 -1.31 11.33
C GLU A 64 -12.25 -1.73 10.46
N VAL A 65 -11.48 -0.75 9.97
CA VAL A 65 -10.25 -1.00 9.20
C VAL A 65 -9.22 -1.72 10.04
N TYR A 66 -9.08 -1.34 11.32
CA TYR A 66 -8.18 -2.03 12.23
C TYR A 66 -8.53 -3.52 12.36
N ARG A 67 -9.79 -3.86 12.58
CA ARG A 67 -10.24 -5.27 12.68
C ARG A 67 -10.02 -6.04 11.38
N ALA A 68 -10.30 -5.42 10.23
CA ALA A 68 -10.07 -6.03 8.93
C ALA A 68 -8.58 -6.28 8.63
N ASN A 69 -7.70 -5.46 9.20
CA ASN A 69 -6.26 -5.56 8.99
C ASN A 69 -5.53 -6.34 10.09
N LEU A 70 -6.18 -6.60 11.23
CA LEU A 70 -5.59 -7.26 12.39
C LEU A 70 -4.89 -8.60 12.07
N PRO A 71 -5.46 -9.51 11.26
CA PRO A 71 -4.78 -10.77 10.92
C PRO A 71 -3.45 -10.53 10.18
N HIS A 72 -3.41 -9.54 9.28
CA HIS A 72 -2.21 -9.19 8.53
C HIS A 72 -1.20 -8.45 9.43
N LEU A 73 -1.66 -7.55 10.30
CA LEU A 73 -0.80 -6.88 11.27
C LEU A 73 -0.13 -7.91 12.20
N GLN A 74 -0.89 -8.91 12.67
CA GLN A 74 -0.36 -9.98 13.51
C GLN A 74 0.65 -10.86 12.76
N GLY A 75 0.38 -11.23 11.50
CA GLY A 75 1.33 -11.99 10.68
C GLY A 75 2.65 -11.23 10.47
N ALA A 76 2.58 -9.93 10.18
CA ALA A 76 3.78 -9.09 10.08
C ALA A 76 4.50 -8.98 11.43
N LEU A 77 3.79 -8.78 12.54
CA LEU A 77 4.40 -8.75 13.88
C LEU A 77 5.00 -10.09 14.32
N SER A 78 4.60 -11.21 13.71
CA SER A 78 5.27 -12.51 13.89
C SER A 78 6.47 -12.72 12.96
N GLY A 79 6.84 -11.72 12.16
CA GLY A 79 7.97 -11.77 11.23
C GLY A 79 7.63 -12.30 9.84
N GLU A 80 6.34 -12.47 9.50
CA GLU A 80 5.92 -12.97 8.20
C GLU A 80 5.43 -11.83 7.30
N PRO A 81 6.06 -11.58 6.14
CA PRO A 81 5.57 -10.59 5.18
C PRO A 81 4.13 -10.87 4.75
N GLN A 82 3.30 -9.84 4.66
CA GLN A 82 1.91 -9.93 4.22
C GLN A 82 1.69 -9.10 2.96
N VAL A 83 0.97 -9.65 1.99
CA VAL A 83 0.53 -8.94 0.79
C VAL A 83 -0.93 -9.28 0.54
N PHE A 84 -1.76 -8.26 0.34
CA PHE A 84 -3.19 -8.44 0.11
C PHE A 84 -3.79 -7.27 -0.66
N GLU A 85 -4.89 -7.53 -1.37
CA GLU A 85 -5.60 -6.49 -2.11
C GLU A 85 -6.69 -5.84 -1.25
N ARG A 86 -6.92 -4.55 -1.51
CA ARG A 86 -8.02 -3.77 -0.96
C ARG A 86 -8.62 -2.88 -2.02
N THR A 87 -9.89 -2.59 -1.80
CA THR A 87 -10.61 -1.58 -2.55
C THR A 87 -10.64 -0.31 -1.71
N LEU A 88 -10.01 0.75 -2.20
CA LEU A 88 -10.03 2.06 -1.56
C LEU A 88 -11.04 2.93 -2.27
N SER A 89 -12.04 3.41 -1.53
CA SER A 89 -12.95 4.44 -2.04
C SER A 89 -12.39 5.80 -1.66
N ASP A 90 -12.12 6.66 -2.64
CA ASP A 90 -11.82 8.05 -2.34
C ASP A 90 -13.09 8.84 -1.94
N GLY A 91 -12.91 10.03 -1.40
CA GLY A 91 -14.01 10.91 -0.98
C GLY A 91 -14.93 11.38 -2.12
N LEU A 92 -14.61 11.05 -3.38
CA LEU A 92 -15.40 11.33 -4.57
C LEU A 92 -16.14 10.08 -5.09
N GLY A 93 -16.00 8.93 -4.42
CA GLY A 93 -16.65 7.68 -4.77
C GLY A 93 -15.94 6.89 -5.87
N VAL A 94 -14.71 7.28 -6.25
CA VAL A 94 -13.90 6.49 -7.18
C VAL A 94 -13.25 5.34 -6.41
N THR A 95 -13.53 4.15 -6.90
CA THR A 95 -13.01 2.89 -6.38
C THR A 95 -11.65 2.61 -7.00
N ARG A 96 -10.60 2.54 -6.19
CA ARG A 96 -9.25 2.16 -6.62
C ARG A 96 -8.88 0.79 -6.09
N HIS A 97 -8.26 -0.02 -6.93
CA HIS A 97 -7.64 -1.27 -6.50
C HIS A 97 -6.26 -0.96 -5.96
N ALA A 98 -6.03 -1.35 -4.71
CA ALA A 98 -4.77 -1.16 -4.02
C ALA A 98 -4.19 -2.50 -3.59
N GLU A 99 -2.89 -2.68 -3.83
CA GLU A 99 -2.12 -3.73 -3.19
C GLU A 99 -1.52 -3.15 -1.90
N VAL A 100 -1.73 -3.85 -0.79
CA VAL A 100 -1.20 -3.50 0.52
C VAL A 100 -0.14 -4.53 0.89
N SER A 101 1.06 -4.05 1.18
CA SER A 101 2.19 -4.85 1.63
C SER A 101 2.58 -4.44 3.05
N TYR A 102 2.65 -5.41 3.97
CA TYR A 102 3.24 -5.26 5.30
C TYR A 102 4.54 -6.06 5.38
N GLY A 103 5.65 -5.34 5.46
CA GLY A 103 6.98 -5.90 5.66
C GLY A 103 7.39 -5.78 7.13
N PRO A 104 7.79 -6.87 7.81
CA PRO A 104 8.34 -6.78 9.16
C PRO A 104 9.70 -6.10 9.15
N ASP A 105 9.92 -5.19 10.09
CA ASP A 105 11.25 -4.65 10.39
C ASP A 105 11.91 -5.54 11.45
N VAL A 106 12.88 -6.37 11.05
CA VAL A 106 13.49 -7.37 11.92
C VAL A 106 14.91 -6.96 12.28
N VAL A 107 15.15 -6.69 13.56
CA VAL A 107 16.45 -6.35 14.13
C VAL A 107 16.82 -7.39 15.18
N ASP A 108 17.97 -8.05 15.01
CA ASP A 108 18.46 -9.10 15.91
C ASP A 108 17.42 -10.22 16.20
N GLY A 109 16.58 -10.53 15.21
CA GLY A 109 15.54 -11.55 15.30
C GLY A 109 14.28 -11.13 16.06
N GLN A 110 14.14 -9.84 16.39
CA GLN A 110 12.93 -9.24 16.96
C GLN A 110 12.28 -8.33 15.94
N VAL A 111 10.94 -8.31 15.91
CA VAL A 111 10.19 -7.37 15.05
C VAL A 111 10.09 -6.03 15.78
N GLU A 112 10.78 -5.01 15.28
CA GLU A 112 10.76 -3.64 15.81
C GLU A 112 9.65 -2.77 15.18
N GLY A 113 8.98 -3.27 14.15
CA GLY A 113 7.86 -2.57 13.54
C GLY A 113 7.43 -3.17 12.21
N ILE A 114 6.58 -2.43 11.51
CA ILE A 114 5.98 -2.83 10.24
C ILE A 114 6.11 -1.69 9.24
N PHE A 115 6.76 -1.96 8.11
CA PHE A 115 6.69 -1.14 6.91
C PHE A 115 5.38 -1.42 6.19
N ALA A 116 4.54 -0.41 6.04
CA ALA A 116 3.32 -0.46 5.25
C ALA A 116 3.53 0.28 3.93
N LEU A 117 3.30 -0.42 2.82
CA LEU A 117 3.27 0.14 1.47
C LEU A 117 1.92 -0.13 0.84
N ILE A 118 1.28 0.91 0.31
CA ILE A 118 0.01 0.81 -0.40
C ILE A 118 0.18 1.43 -1.78
N THR A 119 0.05 0.61 -2.81
CA THR A 119 0.22 1.00 -4.21
C THR A 119 -1.09 0.89 -4.95
N ASP A 120 -1.41 1.91 -5.75
CA ASP A 120 -2.53 1.85 -6.69
C ASP A 120 -2.13 0.92 -7.84
N VAL A 121 -2.78 -0.24 -7.92
CA VAL A 121 -2.54 -1.24 -8.97
C VAL A 121 -3.55 -1.16 -10.09
N THR A 122 -4.52 -0.23 -10.02
CA THR A 122 -5.57 -0.05 -11.02
C THR A 122 -5.00 0.09 -12.44
N PRO A 123 -3.99 0.94 -12.71
CA PRO A 123 -3.46 1.09 -14.07
C PRO A 123 -2.81 -0.19 -14.62
N ARG A 124 -2.21 -1.00 -13.74
CA ARG A 124 -1.57 -2.27 -14.12
C ARG A 124 -2.62 -3.32 -14.46
N VAL A 125 -3.67 -3.41 -13.63
CA VAL A 125 -4.76 -4.35 -13.83
C VAL A 125 -5.54 -4.02 -15.10
N GLU A 126 -5.84 -2.73 -15.34
CA GLU A 126 -6.51 -2.27 -16.56
C GLU A 126 -5.65 -2.53 -17.81
N ALA A 127 -4.36 -2.20 -17.78
CA ALA A 127 -3.48 -2.45 -18.93
C ALA A 127 -3.33 -3.94 -19.27
N GLN A 128 -3.29 -4.81 -18.25
CA GLN A 128 -3.26 -6.26 -18.48
C GLN A 128 -4.57 -6.76 -19.10
N ARG A 129 -5.71 -6.26 -18.59
CA ARG A 129 -7.03 -6.61 -19.12
C ARG A 129 -7.20 -6.20 -20.57
N ASP A 130 -6.79 -4.97 -20.92
CA ASP A 130 -6.87 -4.47 -22.30
C ASP A 130 -6.03 -5.32 -23.26
N LEU A 131 -4.84 -5.77 -22.81
CA LEU A 131 -3.97 -6.65 -23.59
C LEU A 131 -4.61 -8.03 -23.79
N ASP A 132 -5.19 -8.60 -22.73
CA ASP A 132 -5.85 -9.91 -22.79
C ASP A 132 -7.07 -9.86 -23.74
N GLU A 133 -7.92 -8.82 -23.63
CA GLU A 133 -9.07 -8.61 -24.53
C GLU A 133 -8.64 -8.42 -26.00
N ALA A 134 -7.55 -7.68 -26.24
CA ALA A 134 -6.99 -7.51 -27.59
C ALA A 134 -6.44 -8.82 -28.17
N GLN A 135 -5.80 -9.66 -27.35
CA GLN A 135 -5.30 -10.97 -27.76
C GLN A 135 -6.43 -11.95 -28.08
N GLU A 136 -7.50 -11.97 -27.28
CA GLU A 136 -8.69 -12.79 -27.56
C GLU A 136 -9.36 -12.38 -28.88
N LEU A 137 -9.56 -11.07 -29.10
CA LEU A 137 -10.12 -10.55 -30.34
C LEU A 137 -9.26 -10.90 -31.56
N ALA A 138 -7.93 -10.76 -31.45
CA ALA A 138 -7.00 -11.14 -32.52
C ALA A 138 -7.01 -12.66 -32.78
N GLY A 139 -7.10 -13.48 -31.73
CA GLY A 139 -7.19 -14.94 -31.84
C GLY A 139 -8.48 -15.40 -32.52
N LEU A 140 -9.61 -14.76 -32.22
CA LEU A 140 -10.90 -15.06 -32.85
C LEU A 140 -10.96 -14.61 -34.32
N ALA A 141 -10.36 -13.46 -34.66
CA ALA A 141 -10.26 -13.00 -36.05
C ALA A 141 -9.36 -13.89 -36.91
N SER A 142 -8.35 -14.55 -36.32
CA SER A 142 -7.47 -15.47 -37.03
C SER A 142 -8.14 -16.79 -37.44
N TRP A 143 -9.31 -17.15 -36.86
CA TRP A 143 -10.01 -18.40 -37.16
C TRP A 143 -11.10 -18.26 -38.23
N THR A 144 -11.44 -17.03 -38.65
CA THR A 144 -12.54 -16.77 -39.60
C THR A 144 -12.12 -16.59 -41.06
N PHE A 145 -10.83 -16.70 -41.42
CA PHE A 145 -10.41 -16.67 -42.82
C PHE A 145 -9.91 -18.04 -43.30
N ARG A 146 -10.83 -18.90 -43.73
CA ARG A 146 -10.55 -19.96 -44.72
C ARG A 146 -11.12 -19.50 -46.05
N PRO A 147 -10.32 -19.09 -47.04
CA PRO A 147 -10.86 -18.86 -48.38
C PRO A 147 -11.43 -20.19 -48.88
N ALA A 148 -12.67 -20.18 -49.34
CA ALA A 148 -13.24 -21.32 -50.04
C ALA A 148 -12.43 -21.51 -51.32
N GLU A 149 -11.77 -22.66 -51.46
CA GLU A 149 -11.07 -23.03 -52.68
C GLU A 149 -12.11 -23.13 -53.82
N GLU A 150 -11.95 -22.26 -54.83
CA GLU A 150 -12.74 -22.21 -56.06
C GLU A 150 -12.52 -23.49 -56.89
N THR A 151 -13.61 -24.15 -57.29
CA THR A 151 -13.65 -25.21 -58.32
C THR A 151 -13.85 -24.64 -59.72
#